data_AF-A0A7V9D3C3-F1
#
_entry.id   AF-A0A7V9D3C3-F1
#
_cell.length_a   1.000
_cell.length_b   1.000
_cell.length_c   1.000
_cell.angle_alpha   90.00
_cell.angle_beta   90.00
_cell.angle_gamma   90.00
#
_symmetry.space_group_name_H-M   'P 1'
#
loop_
_entity.id
_entity.type
_entity.pdbx_description
1 polymer ?
#
loop_
_entity_poly.entity_id
_entity_poly.type
_entity_poly.pdbx_seq_one_letter_code
_entity_poly.pdbx_strand_id
1 'polypeptide(L)'
;MEAAGTSDLATLARRFAFAGEFDSSPLYRALGTVVASDEFLLRLASRARVGQYPTFLFFAAVHYLLLSGVEHDLAHYYPSMVGADALPPEGAGTALVSFCATFEPELIALLETRLVQTNNVKRSMALRLGLVAVGRQLVSPVH
;
A
#
# COMPACT_ATOMS: atom_id res chain seq x y z
N MET A 1 3.75 22.15 -22.95
CA MET A 1 4.30 21.05 -22.15
C MET A 1 3.23 20.58 -21.15
N GLU A 2 2.03 20.25 -21.63
CA GLU A 2 0.84 20.02 -20.78
C GLU A 2 0.19 18.66 -21.08
N ALA A 3 0.42 18.11 -22.29
CA ALA A 3 -0.11 16.82 -22.71
C ALA A 3 0.58 15.60 -22.05
N ALA A 4 1.83 15.75 -21.56
CA ALA A 4 2.59 14.64 -20.96
C ALA A 4 2.16 14.31 -19.51
N GLY A 5 1.74 15.32 -18.73
CA GLY A 5 1.30 15.14 -17.34
C GLY A 5 -0.07 14.46 -17.25
N THR A 6 -1.02 14.83 -18.11
CA THR A 6 -2.37 14.26 -18.11
C THR A 6 -2.39 12.80 -18.57
N SER A 7 -1.54 12.43 -19.54
CA SER A 7 -1.44 11.03 -20.00
C SER A 7 -0.86 10.09 -18.94
N ASP A 8 0.00 10.63 -18.07
CA ASP A 8 0.63 9.87 -16.98
C ASP A 8 -0.37 9.63 -15.84
N LEU A 9 -1.10 10.66 -15.41
CA LEU A 9 -2.15 10.52 -14.39
C LEU A 9 -3.28 9.58 -14.83
N ALA A 10 -3.73 9.65 -16.09
CA ALA A 10 -4.73 8.73 -16.60
C ALA A 10 -4.25 7.26 -16.60
N THR A 11 -2.96 7.04 -16.84
CA THR A 11 -2.35 5.71 -16.76
C THR A 11 -2.26 5.23 -15.32
N LEU A 12 -1.89 6.11 -14.40
CA LEU A 12 -1.86 5.83 -12.97
C LEU A 12 -3.25 5.53 -12.42
N ALA A 13 -4.27 6.28 -12.82
CA ALA A 13 -5.67 6.05 -12.46
C ALA A 13 -6.11 4.65 -12.85
N ARG A 14 -5.81 4.21 -14.08
CA ARG A 14 -6.09 2.82 -14.51
C ARG A 14 -5.37 1.78 -13.64
N ARG A 15 -4.12 2.05 -13.25
CA ARG A 15 -3.38 1.13 -12.37
C ARG A 15 -4.05 0.98 -11.00
N PHE A 16 -4.54 2.06 -10.41
CA PHE A 16 -5.28 2.01 -9.14
C PHE A 16 -6.66 1.34 -9.29
N ALA A 17 -7.38 1.64 -10.37
CA ALA A 17 -8.70 1.04 -10.63
C ALA A 17 -8.63 -0.48 -10.83
N PHE A 18 -7.52 -1.00 -11.39
CA PHE A 18 -7.33 -2.41 -11.71
C PHE A 18 -6.16 -3.04 -10.94
N ALA A 19 -5.90 -2.59 -9.71
CA ALA A 19 -4.81 -3.10 -8.88
C ALA A 19 -5.14 -4.49 -8.29
N GLY A 20 -5.08 -5.53 -9.11
CA GLY A 20 -5.32 -6.94 -8.69
C GLY A 20 -4.36 -7.45 -7.62
N GLU A 21 -3.26 -6.73 -7.40
CA GLU A 21 -2.35 -6.91 -6.27
C GLU A 21 -3.05 -6.83 -4.91
N PHE A 22 -4.19 -6.14 -4.84
CA PHE A 22 -4.98 -5.96 -3.61
C PHE A 22 -6.24 -6.82 -3.56
N ASP A 23 -6.39 -7.83 -4.42
CA ASP A 23 -7.59 -8.67 -4.46
C ASP A 23 -7.93 -9.38 -3.14
N SER A 24 -6.95 -9.59 -2.27
CA SER A 24 -7.19 -10.16 -0.93
C SER A 24 -7.56 -9.13 0.15
N SER A 25 -7.58 -7.83 -0.16
CA SER A 25 -7.89 -6.76 0.80
C SER A 25 -9.09 -5.92 0.34
N PRO A 26 -10.29 -6.11 0.94
CA PRO A 26 -11.46 -5.29 0.65
C PRO A 26 -11.20 -3.79 0.82
N LEU A 27 -10.44 -3.41 1.86
CA LEU A 27 -10.07 -2.02 2.13
C LEU A 27 -9.29 -1.40 0.96
N TYR A 28 -8.19 -2.04 0.54
CA TYR A 28 -7.34 -1.47 -0.51
C TYR A 28 -8.02 -1.47 -1.88
N ARG A 29 -8.96 -2.38 -2.16
CA ARG A 29 -9.79 -2.29 -3.38
C ARG A 29 -10.70 -1.06 -3.36
N ALA A 30 -11.36 -0.81 -2.22
CA ALA A 30 -12.22 0.37 -2.06
C ALA A 30 -11.39 1.66 -2.19
N LEU A 31 -10.27 1.75 -1.47
CA LEU A 31 -9.37 2.90 -1.55
C LEU A 31 -8.73 3.07 -2.93
N GLY A 32 -8.41 1.97 -3.63
CA GLY A 32 -7.89 2.03 -5.00
C GLY A 32 -8.86 2.70 -5.97
N THR A 33 -10.16 2.43 -5.82
CA THR A 33 -11.21 3.09 -6.62
C THR A 33 -11.31 4.59 -6.32
N VAL A 34 -11.15 4.97 -5.05
CA VAL A 34 -11.14 6.37 -4.61
C VAL A 34 -9.93 7.10 -5.20
N VAL A 35 -8.73 6.54 -5.06
CA VAL A 35 -7.50 7.13 -5.63
C VAL A 35 -7.62 7.26 -7.15
N ALA A 36 -8.16 6.25 -7.83
CA ALA A 36 -8.33 6.30 -9.28
C ALA A 36 -9.25 7.42 -9.77
N SER A 37 -10.12 7.96 -8.90
CA SER A 37 -11.15 8.95 -9.22
C SER A 37 -10.83 10.35 -8.67
N ASP A 38 -9.78 10.48 -7.86
CA ASP A 38 -9.41 11.73 -7.19
C ASP A 38 -8.07 12.27 -7.74
N GLU A 39 -8.11 13.42 -8.41
CA GLU A 39 -6.92 14.00 -9.04
C GLU A 39 -5.84 14.40 -8.03
N PHE A 40 -6.21 14.87 -6.84
CA PHE A 40 -5.26 15.22 -5.80
C PHE A 40 -4.48 13.98 -5.34
N LEU A 41 -5.18 12.88 -5.07
CA LEU A 41 -4.54 11.61 -4.69
C LEU A 41 -3.66 11.06 -5.82
N LEU A 42 -4.09 11.17 -7.09
CA LEU A 42 -3.27 10.76 -8.24
C LEU A 42 -1.98 11.58 -8.35
N ARG A 43 -2.06 12.90 -8.16
CA ARG A 43 -0.89 13.80 -8.17
C ARG A 43 0.05 13.51 -7.01
N LEU A 44 -0.49 13.13 -5.85
CA LEU A 44 0.33 12.71 -4.73
C LEU A 44 1.04 11.39 -5.05
N ALA A 45 0.30 10.37 -5.51
CA ALA A 45 0.85 9.07 -5.90
C ALA A 45 1.88 9.17 -7.05
N SER A 46 1.76 10.13 -7.95
CA SER A 46 2.73 10.35 -9.05
C SER A 46 4.08 10.90 -8.57
N ARG A 47 4.21 11.30 -7.28
CA ARG A 47 5.51 11.68 -6.68
C ARG A 47 6.42 10.48 -6.40
N ALA A 48 5.92 9.26 -6.56
CA ALA A 48 6.73 8.05 -6.41
C ALA A 48 7.98 8.09 -7.30
N ARG A 49 9.13 7.71 -6.75
CA ARG A 49 10.39 7.63 -7.52
C ARG A 49 10.27 6.70 -8.73
N VAL A 50 10.97 7.05 -9.81
CA VAL A 50 11.09 6.22 -11.01
C VAL A 50 11.60 4.82 -10.65
N GLY A 51 10.96 3.79 -11.20
CA GLY A 51 11.28 2.39 -10.93
C GLY A 51 10.61 1.79 -9.70
N GLN A 52 9.80 2.56 -8.96
CA GLN A 52 8.92 2.03 -7.91
C GLN A 52 7.54 1.65 -8.47
N TYR A 53 6.78 0.89 -7.67
CA TYR A 53 5.37 0.60 -7.91
C TYR A 53 4.53 1.64 -7.17
N PRO A 54 3.95 2.65 -7.86
CA PRO A 54 3.31 3.78 -7.20
C PRO A 54 2.10 3.38 -6.35
N THR A 55 1.37 2.34 -6.77
CA THR A 55 0.22 1.77 -6.02
C THR A 55 0.64 1.27 -4.65
N PHE A 56 1.69 0.44 -4.59
CA PHE A 56 2.23 -0.07 -3.33
C PHE A 56 2.85 1.04 -2.49
N LEU A 57 3.65 1.92 -3.10
CA LEU A 57 4.35 2.96 -2.35
C LEU A 57 3.37 3.96 -1.72
N PHE A 58 2.32 4.34 -2.45
CA PHE A 58 1.27 5.22 -1.93
C PHE A 58 0.58 4.63 -0.70
N PHE A 59 0.04 3.41 -0.81
CA PHE A 59 -0.63 2.78 0.32
C PHE A 59 0.30 2.45 1.47
N ALA A 60 1.56 2.08 1.17
CA ALA A 60 2.57 1.87 2.20
C ALA A 60 2.91 3.17 2.95
N ALA A 61 3.01 4.31 2.26
CA ALA A 61 3.28 5.60 2.90
C ALA A 61 2.13 6.03 3.83
N VAL A 62 0.88 5.90 3.37
CA VAL A 62 -0.31 6.17 4.18
C VAL A 62 -0.33 5.29 5.43
N HIS A 63 -0.19 3.98 5.25
CA HIS A 63 -0.22 3.05 6.38
C HIS A 63 0.98 3.22 7.32
N TYR A 64 2.15 3.55 6.78
CA TYR A 64 3.34 3.85 7.60
C TYR A 64 3.12 5.05 8.52
N LEU A 65 2.52 6.13 8.02
CA LEU A 65 2.20 7.28 8.85
C LEU A 65 1.17 6.93 9.93
N LEU A 66 0.10 6.21 9.57
CA LEU A 66 -0.86 5.72 10.56
C LEU A 66 -0.19 4.87 11.66
N LEU A 67 0.72 3.97 11.28
CA LEU A 67 1.49 3.13 12.21
C LEU A 67 2.50 3.92 13.06
N SER A 68 2.89 5.11 12.64
CA SER A 68 3.76 6.00 13.43
C SER A 68 3.03 6.66 14.61
N GLY A 69 1.71 6.47 14.71
CA GLY A 69 0.90 6.93 15.85
C GLY A 69 0.22 8.28 15.64
N VAL A 70 0.11 8.76 14.38
CA VAL A 70 -0.71 9.95 14.10
C VAL A 70 -2.19 9.65 14.36
N GLU A 71 -2.88 10.58 15.00
CA GLU A 71 -4.32 10.45 15.26
C GLU A 71 -5.11 10.91 14.04
N HIS A 72 -5.86 10.00 13.44
CA HIS A 72 -6.79 10.31 12.34
C HIS A 72 -7.82 9.19 12.16
N ASP A 73 -9.06 9.56 11.80
CA ASP A 73 -10.19 8.63 11.65
C ASP A 73 -9.94 7.50 10.63
N LEU A 74 -9.02 7.72 9.69
CA LEU A 74 -8.60 6.73 8.70
C LEU A 74 -8.09 5.44 9.36
N ALA A 75 -7.47 5.53 10.54
CA ALA A 75 -6.95 4.37 11.28
C ALA A 75 -8.05 3.34 11.62
N HIS A 76 -9.28 3.80 11.85
CA HIS A 76 -10.41 2.93 12.20
C HIS A 76 -10.84 2.00 11.07
N TYR A 77 -10.41 2.25 9.83
CA TYR A 77 -10.69 1.37 8.70
C TYR A 77 -9.64 0.27 8.51
N TYR A 78 -8.52 0.29 9.23
CA TYR A 78 -7.41 -0.64 9.08
C TYR A 78 -7.48 -1.80 10.10
N PRO A 79 -7.80 -3.05 9.68
CA PRO A 79 -7.84 -4.19 10.60
C PRO A 79 -6.49 -4.48 11.28
N SER A 80 -5.38 -4.07 10.67
CA SER A 80 -4.04 -4.16 11.27
C SER A 80 -3.85 -3.27 12.49
N MET A 81 -4.70 -2.26 12.67
CA MET A 81 -4.61 -1.29 13.77
C MET A 81 -5.70 -1.53 14.83
N VAL A 82 -6.92 -1.80 14.40
CA VAL A 82 -8.10 -1.90 15.30
C VAL A 82 -8.71 -3.30 15.35
N GLY A 83 -8.15 -4.28 14.64
CA GLY A 83 -8.60 -5.67 14.68
C GLY A 83 -10.00 -5.85 14.10
N ALA A 84 -10.85 -6.60 14.83
CA ALA A 84 -12.21 -6.92 14.41
C ALA A 84 -13.16 -5.71 14.45
N ASP A 85 -12.78 -4.63 15.15
CA ASP A 85 -13.57 -3.41 15.28
C ASP A 85 -13.37 -2.46 14.07
N ALA A 86 -12.68 -2.91 13.02
CA ALA A 86 -12.45 -2.13 11.82
C ALA A 86 -13.77 -1.76 11.13
N LEU A 87 -13.91 -0.48 10.80
CA LEU A 87 -15.06 0.04 10.10
C LEU A 87 -15.15 -0.52 8.67
N PRO A 88 -16.37 -0.61 8.10
CA PRO A 88 -16.57 -1.07 6.73
C PRO A 88 -15.81 -0.19 5.70
N PRO A 89 -15.20 -0.78 4.65
CA PRO A 89 -14.40 -0.06 3.66
C PRO A 89 -15.09 1.11 2.93
N GLU A 90 -16.43 1.09 2.86
CA GLU A 90 -17.24 2.04 2.10
C GLU A 90 -17.06 3.49 2.57
N GLY A 91 -16.77 3.70 3.86
CA GLY A 91 -16.52 5.04 4.43
C GLY A 91 -15.07 5.50 4.35
N ALA A 92 -14.13 4.62 4.01
CA ALA A 92 -12.70 4.89 4.11
C ALA A 92 -12.20 5.94 3.10
N GLY A 93 -12.92 6.15 1.99
CA GLY A 93 -12.53 7.07 0.92
C GLY A 93 -12.43 8.53 1.36
N THR A 94 -13.46 9.04 2.04
CA THR A 94 -13.46 10.42 2.55
C THR A 94 -12.37 10.61 3.61
N ALA A 95 -12.18 9.62 4.48
CA ALA A 95 -11.11 9.63 5.46
C ALA A 95 -9.72 9.60 4.80
N LEU A 96 -9.54 8.87 3.68
CA LEU A 96 -8.29 8.86 2.93
C LEU A 96 -7.96 10.23 2.35
N VAL A 97 -8.93 10.89 1.70
CA VAL A 97 -8.72 12.23 1.13
C VAL A 97 -8.36 13.23 2.21
N SER A 98 -9.10 13.25 3.33
CA SER A 98 -8.82 14.12 4.49
C SER A 98 -7.44 13.86 5.08
N PHE A 99 -7.06 12.58 5.21
CA PHE A 99 -5.75 12.19 5.73
C PHE A 99 -4.63 12.69 4.83
N CYS A 100 -4.75 12.44 3.53
CA CYS A 100 -3.73 12.83 2.56
C CYS A 100 -3.58 14.35 2.44
N ALA A 101 -4.67 15.11 2.61
CA ALA A 101 -4.61 16.57 2.67
C ALA A 101 -3.96 17.07 3.97
N THR A 102 -4.23 16.41 5.10
CA THR A 102 -3.69 16.79 6.42
C THR A 102 -2.19 16.54 6.53
N PHE A 103 -1.72 15.39 6.01
CA PHE A 103 -0.33 14.93 6.11
C PHE A 103 0.39 14.97 4.75
N GLU A 104 -0.01 15.89 3.87
CA GLU A 104 0.55 16.00 2.51
C GLU A 104 2.09 16.15 2.52
N PRO A 105 2.70 17.04 3.32
CA PRO A 105 4.16 17.22 3.32
C PRO A 105 4.92 15.95 3.71
N GLU A 106 4.44 15.25 4.74
CA GLU A 106 5.03 14.01 5.23
C GLU A 106 4.89 12.88 4.20
N LEU A 107 3.72 12.80 3.54
CA LEU A 107 3.48 11.83 2.47
C LEU A 107 4.39 12.09 1.28
N ILE A 108 4.53 13.34 0.82
CA ILE A 108 5.46 13.71 -0.26
C ILE A 108 6.88 13.27 0.10
N ALA A 109 7.34 13.59 1.31
CA ALA A 109 8.67 13.21 1.75
C ALA A 109 8.88 11.69 1.72
N LEU A 110 7.89 10.89 2.13
CA LEU A 110 7.97 9.43 2.06
C LEU A 110 7.97 8.91 0.63
N LEU A 111 7.07 9.40 -0.21
CA LEU A 111 6.93 9.00 -1.62
C LEU A 111 8.20 9.32 -2.44
N GLU A 112 8.85 10.43 -2.13
CA GLU A 112 10.06 10.89 -2.80
C GLU A 112 11.36 10.34 -2.18
N THR A 113 11.33 9.62 -1.05
CA THR A 113 12.54 9.11 -0.39
C THR A 113 12.58 7.61 -0.17
N ARG A 114 11.43 6.97 -0.01
CA ARG A 114 11.31 5.56 0.34
C ARG A 114 11.16 4.68 -0.91
N LEU A 115 11.37 3.39 -0.69
CA LEU A 115 11.22 2.34 -1.68
C LEU A 115 10.37 1.23 -1.06
N VAL A 116 9.58 0.55 -1.90
CA VAL A 116 8.85 -0.67 -1.52
C VAL A 116 9.59 -1.89 -2.05
N GLN A 117 9.44 -3.01 -1.34
CA GLN A 117 9.88 -4.32 -1.79
C GLN A 117 8.68 -5.27 -1.75
N THR A 118 8.36 -5.89 -2.87
CA THR A 118 7.29 -6.90 -2.97
C THR A 118 7.82 -8.26 -2.54
N ASN A 119 8.38 -8.34 -1.32
CA ASN A 119 8.74 -9.63 -0.76
C ASN A 119 7.45 -10.40 -0.48
N ASN A 120 7.17 -11.40 -1.31
CA ASN A 120 6.01 -12.24 -1.15
C ASN A 120 6.40 -13.45 -0.30
N VAL A 121 5.93 -13.50 0.95
CA VAL A 121 6.22 -14.58 1.92
C VAL A 121 5.92 -15.97 1.35
N LYS A 122 4.98 -16.09 0.39
CA LYS A 122 4.70 -17.37 -0.29
C LYS A 122 5.91 -17.90 -1.08
N ARG A 123 6.82 -17.03 -1.55
CA ARG A 123 8.08 -17.44 -2.21
C ARG A 123 9.03 -18.16 -1.25
N SER A 124 8.93 -17.89 0.05
CA SER A 124 9.67 -18.60 1.10
C SER A 124 9.04 -19.95 1.47
N MET A 125 7.86 -20.30 0.95
CA MET A 125 7.18 -21.56 1.26
C MET A 125 8.01 -22.77 0.83
N ALA A 126 8.55 -22.74 -0.40
CA ALA A 126 9.40 -23.82 -0.91
C ALA A 126 10.64 -24.03 -0.03
N LEU A 127 11.25 -22.93 0.43
CA LEU A 127 12.39 -22.97 1.35
C LEU A 127 11.98 -23.62 2.69
N ARG A 128 10.83 -23.23 3.27
CA ARG A 128 10.34 -23.86 4.50
C ARG A 128 10.09 -25.36 4.34
N LEU A 129 9.47 -25.80 3.25
CA LEU A 129 9.24 -27.22 2.98
C LEU A 129 10.57 -27.98 2.82
N GLY A 130 11.53 -27.41 2.09
CA GLY A 130 12.88 -27.97 1.96
C GLY A 130 13.59 -28.12 3.30
N LEU A 131 13.57 -27.07 4.13
CA LEU A 131 14.16 -27.10 5.47
C LEU A 131 13.49 -28.13 6.38
N VAL A 132 12.17 -28.32 6.30
CA VAL A 132 11.47 -29.39 7.04
C VAL A 132 11.89 -30.76 6.55
N ALA A 133 12.02 -30.97 5.23
CA ALA A 133 12.46 -32.24 4.67
C ALA A 133 13.90 -32.61 5.11
N VAL A 134 14.81 -31.63 5.09
CA VAL A 134 16.18 -31.79 5.58
C VAL A 134 16.20 -32.03 7.09
N GLY A 135 15.43 -31.26 7.87
CA GLY A 135 15.36 -31.41 9.33
C GLY A 135 14.88 -32.79 9.78
N ARG A 136 14.06 -33.50 8.99
CA ARG A 136 13.66 -34.89 9.27
C ARG A 136 14.80 -35.90 9.10
N GLN A 137 15.85 -35.56 8.37
CA GLN A 137 17.01 -36.42 8.11
C GLN A 137 18.18 -36.12 9.06
N LEU A 138 18.08 -35.05 9.84
CA LEU A 138 19.11 -34.60 10.76
C LEU A 138 18.77 -35.03 12.18
N VAL A 139 19.75 -35.60 12.88
CA VAL A 139 19.63 -36.00 14.29
C VAL A 139 19.92 -34.82 15.23
N SER A 140 20.61 -33.80 14.73
CA SER A 140 20.97 -32.56 15.45
C SER A 140 21.14 -31.38 14.48
N PRO A 141 21.16 -30.13 14.96
CA PRO A 141 21.47 -28.96 14.12
C PRO A 141 22.84 -29.12 13.45
N VAL A 142 22.94 -28.70 12.18
CA VAL A 142 24.22 -28.60 11.47
C VAL A 142 24.76 -27.20 11.77
N HIS A 143 25.91 -27.12 12.43
CA HIS A 143 26.63 -25.88 12.73
C HIS A 143 27.82 -25.72 11.77
#